data_AF-A0A517DTJ6-F1
#
_entry.id   AF-A0A517DTJ6-F1
#
_cell.length_a   1.000
_cell.length_b   1.000
_cell.length_c   1.000
_cell.angle_alpha   90.00
_cell.angle_beta   90.00
_cell.angle_gamma   90.00
#
_symmetry.space_group_name_H-M   'P 1'
#
loop_
_entity.id
_entity.type
_entity.pdbx_description
1 polymer ?
#
loop_
_entity_poly.entity_id
_entity_poly.type
_entity_poly.pdbx_seq_one_letter_code
_entity_poly.pdbx_strand_id
1 'polypeptide(L)'
;MRQTRLTELGLLVLAGLVLLNGYLAVTLTNNQFSYQGLGAISGLILLWTATAAVMRGVSASADPLLLPLAVFLAAIGLTMILRLRPDLFFPQALWLTAGLIAFAITGHIFRQAEAIAKYKYVCGLTGIALLVLTITLGVDIGGNKNWVILGPVRFQPSEFAKLFIILFLAAYLSERQQLLTFATKHYGPFTLPHPRFIAPLLALWGLTMMMLIVQRDLGSALLYFGTTVIMAYMASGRLSYVVLALGLFFVGSIMCYLLFPHVQVRLDIWLNPWADPDGRAYQIVQSLFAFGSGGILGSGLTYGYPNVIPEVHTDFIFAAIAEELGLAGSAAVIIAYILIVYRAFRAALTAATAFTMLLAGGLAILTALQTFLIIGGVTKFLPLTGITLPLISYGGSSMVSSFILLGMLFAISEATVPHEK
;
A
#
# COMPACT_ATOMS: atom_id res chain seq x y z
N MET A 1 2.41 22.26 20.64
CA MET A 1 3.56 22.34 19.71
C MET A 1 4.86 21.75 20.28
N ARG A 2 5.32 22.11 21.48
CA ARG A 2 6.56 21.52 22.07
C ARG A 2 6.41 20.03 22.43
N GLN A 3 5.30 19.65 23.08
CA GLN A 3 5.03 18.25 23.44
C GLN A 3 4.88 17.35 22.20
N THR A 4 4.16 17.80 21.16
CA THR A 4 3.99 17.03 19.92
C THR A 4 5.30 16.74 19.20
N ARG A 5 6.24 17.71 19.18
CA ARG A 5 7.59 17.53 18.62
C ARG A 5 8.43 16.53 19.42
N LEU A 6 8.33 16.56 20.75
CA LEU A 6 9.03 15.60 21.61
C LEU A 6 8.48 14.18 21.42
N THR A 7 7.17 14.02 21.28
CA THR A 7 6.55 12.71 21.01
C THR A 7 6.96 12.17 19.65
N GLU A 8 6.91 12.98 18.58
CA GLU A 8 7.36 12.59 17.25
C GLU A 8 8.83 12.15 17.25
N LEU A 9 9.71 12.96 17.84
CA LEU A 9 11.13 12.64 17.93
C LEU A 9 11.38 11.37 18.76
N GLY A 10 10.65 11.18 19.87
CA GLY A 10 10.72 9.96 20.66
C GLY A 10 10.33 8.70 19.87
N LEU A 11 9.31 8.79 19.02
CA LEU A 11 8.89 7.69 18.15
C LEU A 11 9.89 7.42 17.02
N LEU A 12 10.52 8.45 16.45
CA LEU A 12 11.60 8.28 15.46
C LEU A 12 12.83 7.61 16.07
N VAL A 13 13.17 7.98 17.32
CA VAL A 13 14.25 7.34 18.08
C VAL A 13 13.88 5.89 18.35
N LEU A 14 12.64 5.59 18.76
CA LEU A 14 12.16 4.22 18.96
C LEU A 14 12.32 3.38 17.67
N ALA A 15 11.88 3.89 16.51
CA ALA A 15 12.05 3.21 15.24
C ALA A 15 13.53 2.99 14.88
N GLY A 16 14.40 3.96 15.21
CA GLY A 16 15.86 3.83 15.04
C GLY A 16 16.48 2.78 15.93
N LEU A 17 16.03 2.68 17.18
CA LEU A 17 16.44 1.62 18.09
C LEU A 17 15.99 0.25 17.59
N VAL A 18 14.78 0.13 17.03
CA VAL A 18 14.31 -1.13 16.42
C VAL A 18 15.22 -1.54 15.27
N LEU A 19 15.52 -0.62 14.34
CA LEU A 19 16.39 -0.93 13.19
C LEU A 19 17.82 -1.27 13.63
N LEU A 20 18.39 -0.52 14.57
CA LEU A 20 19.74 -0.74 15.08
C LEU A 20 19.85 -2.08 15.81
N ASN A 21 18.92 -2.39 16.71
CA ASN A 21 18.91 -3.66 17.43
C ASN A 21 18.68 -4.83 16.46
N GLY A 22 17.76 -4.69 15.51
CA GLY A 22 17.50 -5.70 14.48
C GLY A 22 18.74 -6.00 13.64
N TYR A 23 19.47 -4.96 13.21
CA TYR A 23 20.72 -5.13 12.48
C TYR A 23 21.80 -5.80 13.30
N LEU A 24 22.02 -5.35 14.54
CA LEU A 24 23.01 -5.96 15.42
C LEU A 24 22.67 -7.42 15.70
N ALA A 25 21.42 -7.74 16.02
CA ALA A 25 20.98 -9.11 16.25
C ALA A 25 21.24 -10.00 15.02
N VAL A 26 20.81 -9.57 13.83
CA VAL A 26 20.99 -10.37 12.60
C VAL A 26 22.46 -10.54 12.23
N THR A 27 23.24 -9.47 12.25
CA THR A 27 24.63 -9.50 11.78
C THR A 27 25.58 -10.16 12.77
N LEU A 28 25.35 -10.02 14.07
CA LEU A 28 26.17 -10.68 15.09
C LEU A 28 25.90 -12.19 15.13
N THR A 29 24.64 -12.63 15.03
CA THR A 29 24.31 -14.07 14.97
C THR A 29 24.93 -14.73 13.75
N ASN A 30 24.92 -14.06 12.59
CA ASN A 30 25.46 -14.61 11.35
C ASN A 30 26.96 -14.35 11.15
N ASN A 31 27.64 -13.66 12.09
CA ASN A 31 29.02 -13.20 11.96
C ASN A 31 29.30 -12.39 10.67
N GLN A 32 28.33 -11.57 10.25
CA GLN A 32 28.34 -10.74 9.04
C GLN A 32 28.36 -9.24 9.37
N PHE A 33 28.86 -8.87 10.55
CA PHE A 33 28.91 -7.47 10.96
C PHE A 33 29.78 -6.65 10.02
N SER A 34 29.22 -5.55 9.51
CA SER A 34 29.92 -4.62 8.61
C SER A 34 29.78 -3.17 9.08
N TYR A 35 30.88 -2.43 9.05
CA TYR A 35 30.85 -0.98 9.29
C TYR A 35 30.05 -0.23 8.23
N GLN A 36 29.99 -0.75 6.99
CA GLN A 36 29.19 -0.16 5.92
C GLN A 36 27.70 -0.28 6.22
N GLY A 37 27.24 -1.44 6.72
CA GLY A 37 25.84 -1.64 7.11
C GLY A 37 25.45 -0.78 8.31
N LEU A 38 26.33 -0.64 9.31
CA LEU A 38 26.10 0.25 10.45
C LEU A 38 26.06 1.72 10.02
N GLY A 39 26.92 2.13 9.08
CA GLY A 39 26.93 3.46 8.48
C GLY A 39 25.64 3.74 7.71
N ALA A 40 25.14 2.78 6.93
CA ALA A 40 23.88 2.90 6.20
C ALA A 40 22.68 3.11 7.16
N ILE A 41 22.61 2.35 8.26
CA ILE A 41 21.53 2.49 9.25
C ILE A 41 21.61 3.82 9.98
N SER A 42 22.80 4.19 10.44
CA SER A 42 23.02 5.48 11.09
C SER A 42 22.63 6.63 10.16
N GLY A 43 23.01 6.53 8.88
CA GLY A 43 22.62 7.47 7.83
C GLY A 43 21.12 7.55 7.61
N LEU A 44 20.41 6.42 7.60
CA LEU A 44 18.95 6.39 7.49
C LEU A 44 18.25 7.02 8.70
N ILE A 45 18.74 6.74 9.92
CA ILE A 45 18.21 7.32 11.15
C ILE A 45 18.38 8.84 11.15
N LEU A 46 19.56 9.32 10.74
CA LEU A 46 19.81 10.76 10.57
C LEU A 46 18.94 11.34 9.46
N LEU A 47 18.74 10.63 8.36
CA LEU A 47 17.94 11.10 7.25
C LEU A 47 16.48 11.26 7.62
N TRP A 48 15.82 10.25 8.22
CA TRP A 48 14.40 10.41 8.56
C TRP A 48 14.17 11.42 9.68
N THR A 49 15.15 11.61 10.58
CA THR A 49 15.05 12.64 11.63
C THR A 49 15.22 14.03 11.02
N ALA A 50 16.14 14.20 10.06
CA ALA A 50 16.26 15.40 9.27
C ALA A 50 14.99 15.67 8.43
N THR A 51 14.41 14.66 7.79
CA THR A 51 13.12 14.77 7.08
C THR A 51 12.03 15.26 8.01
N ALA A 52 11.90 14.69 9.21
CA ALA A 52 10.92 15.15 10.20
C ALA A 52 11.16 16.62 10.59
N ALA A 53 12.41 17.00 10.84
CA ALA A 53 12.77 18.38 11.19
C ALA A 53 12.44 19.38 10.07
N VAL A 54 12.78 19.05 8.81
CA VAL A 54 12.46 19.86 7.63
C VAL A 54 10.94 20.00 7.48
N MET A 55 10.20 18.90 7.55
CA MET A 55 8.75 18.91 7.41
C MET A 55 8.07 19.68 8.54
N ARG A 56 8.66 19.72 9.74
CA ARG A 56 8.20 20.58 10.85
C ARG A 56 8.51 22.06 10.68
N GLY A 57 9.59 22.39 9.97
CA GLY A 57 9.86 23.75 9.53
C GLY A 57 8.85 24.23 8.47
N VAL A 58 8.42 23.32 7.60
CA VAL A 58 7.40 23.57 6.58
C VAL A 58 6.00 23.68 7.21
N SER A 59 5.59 22.72 8.04
CA SER A 59 4.30 22.73 8.73
C SER A 59 4.39 22.28 10.19
N ALA A 60 4.09 23.21 11.10
CA ALA A 60 4.04 22.91 12.53
C ALA A 60 2.78 22.16 12.95
N SER A 61 1.69 22.24 12.18
CA SER A 61 0.36 21.69 12.51
C SER A 61 0.05 20.32 11.92
N ALA A 62 0.78 19.89 10.88
CA ALA A 62 0.60 18.58 10.24
C ALA A 62 0.72 17.39 11.22
N ASP A 63 0.16 16.23 10.87
CA ASP A 63 0.11 15.08 11.78
C ASP A 63 1.53 14.57 12.15
N PRO A 64 1.85 14.39 13.45
CA PRO A 64 3.16 13.92 13.92
C PRO A 64 3.39 12.42 13.91
N LEU A 65 2.42 11.61 13.51
CA LEU A 65 2.54 10.15 13.61
C LEU A 65 2.74 9.44 12.28
N LEU A 66 2.38 10.06 11.15
CA LEU A 66 2.49 9.42 9.84
C LEU A 66 3.93 8.98 9.51
N LEU A 67 4.90 9.88 9.65
CA LEU A 67 6.30 9.57 9.35
C LEU A 67 6.90 8.56 10.36
N PRO A 68 6.77 8.73 11.70
CA PRO A 68 7.27 7.74 12.64
C PRO A 68 6.71 6.33 12.46
N LEU A 69 5.40 6.19 12.19
CA LEU A 69 4.80 4.88 11.93
C LEU A 69 5.34 4.26 10.64
N ALA A 70 5.56 5.07 9.61
CA ALA A 70 6.10 4.59 8.34
C ALA A 70 7.54 4.09 8.46
N VAL A 71 8.40 4.84 9.15
CA VAL A 71 9.79 4.41 9.37
C VAL A 71 9.90 3.26 10.36
N PHE A 72 8.95 3.12 11.29
CA PHE A 72 8.85 1.93 12.15
C PHE A 72 8.56 0.67 11.32
N LEU A 73 7.58 0.73 10.42
CA LEU A 73 7.29 -0.38 9.49
C LEU A 73 8.48 -0.66 8.57
N ALA A 74 9.11 0.37 8.02
CA ALA A 74 10.30 0.24 7.18
C ALA A 74 11.52 -0.30 7.93
N ALA A 75 11.66 0.01 9.22
CA ALA A 75 12.70 -0.54 10.07
C ALA A 75 12.53 -2.06 10.23
N ILE A 76 11.32 -2.51 10.55
CA ILE A 76 11.00 -3.95 10.62
C ILE A 76 11.25 -4.62 9.27
N GLY A 77 10.75 -4.04 8.19
CA GLY A 77 10.94 -4.55 6.83
C GLY A 77 12.43 -4.68 6.46
N LEU A 78 13.23 -3.65 6.73
CA LEU A 78 14.66 -3.64 6.41
C LEU A 78 15.44 -4.65 7.25
N THR A 79 15.08 -4.83 8.53
CA THR A 79 15.64 -5.89 9.39
C THR A 79 15.30 -7.28 8.85
N MET A 80 14.04 -7.52 8.47
CA MET A 80 13.63 -8.82 7.90
C MET A 80 14.28 -9.06 6.54
N ILE A 81 14.40 -8.06 5.68
CA ILE A 81 15.09 -8.20 4.38
C ILE A 81 16.57 -8.52 4.59
N LEU A 82 17.25 -7.86 5.53
CA LEU A 82 18.63 -8.22 5.89
C LEU A 82 18.74 -9.67 6.35
N ARG A 83 17.77 -10.14 7.13
CA ARG A 83 17.73 -11.53 7.62
C ARG A 83 17.48 -12.55 6.50
N LEU A 84 16.53 -12.27 5.61
CA LEU A 84 16.07 -13.21 4.59
C LEU A 84 16.96 -13.20 3.34
N ARG A 85 17.36 -12.01 2.89
CA ARG A 85 18.13 -11.75 1.67
C ARG A 85 19.11 -10.59 1.88
N PRO A 86 20.28 -10.84 2.50
CA PRO A 86 21.27 -9.80 2.81
C PRO A 86 21.72 -8.99 1.58
N ASP A 87 21.72 -9.61 0.40
CA ASP A 87 22.04 -8.99 -0.88
C ASP A 87 21.09 -7.83 -1.26
N LEU A 88 19.85 -7.87 -0.78
CA LEU A 88 18.81 -6.87 -1.06
C LEU A 88 18.76 -5.73 -0.05
N PHE A 89 19.55 -5.79 1.03
CA PHE A 89 19.57 -4.78 2.09
C PHE A 89 19.92 -3.38 1.56
N PHE A 90 21.05 -3.24 0.86
CA PHE A 90 21.48 -1.93 0.32
C PHE A 90 20.52 -1.38 -0.75
N PRO A 91 20.05 -2.18 -1.73
CA PRO A 91 19.00 -1.74 -2.64
C PRO A 91 17.74 -1.23 -1.92
N GLN A 92 17.24 -1.96 -0.92
CA GLN A 92 16.06 -1.54 -0.17
C GLN A 92 16.33 -0.25 0.64
N ALA A 93 17.49 -0.11 1.26
CA ALA A 93 17.90 1.11 1.96
C ALA A 93 17.96 2.34 1.02
N LEU A 94 18.41 2.14 -0.22
CA LEU A 94 18.38 3.18 -1.26
C LEU A 94 16.94 3.56 -1.64
N TRP A 95 16.05 2.58 -1.79
CA TRP A 95 14.63 2.85 -2.05
C TRP A 95 13.92 3.54 -0.88
N LEU A 96 14.28 3.21 0.37
CA LEU A 96 13.81 3.91 1.55
C LEU A 96 14.29 5.36 1.56
N THR A 97 15.56 5.61 1.20
CA THR A 97 16.12 6.95 1.03
C THR A 97 15.35 7.75 -0.04
N ALA A 98 15.13 7.15 -1.21
CA ALA A 98 14.33 7.76 -2.28
C ALA A 98 12.88 8.02 -1.83
N GLY A 99 12.29 7.12 -1.05
CA GLY A 99 10.98 7.27 -0.43
C GLY A 99 10.92 8.46 0.52
N LEU A 100 11.86 8.59 1.45
CA LEU A 100 11.92 9.73 2.39
C LEU A 100 12.05 11.08 1.65
N ILE A 101 12.84 11.13 0.59
CA ILE A 101 12.94 12.30 -0.28
C ILE A 101 11.59 12.57 -0.97
N ALA A 102 10.96 11.55 -1.54
CA ALA A 102 9.67 11.66 -2.20
C ALA A 102 8.56 12.10 -1.23
N PHE A 103 8.58 11.64 0.03
CA PHE A 103 7.69 12.09 1.11
C PHE A 103 7.85 13.60 1.37
N ALA A 104 9.08 14.09 1.48
CA ALA A 104 9.34 15.52 1.70
C ALA A 104 8.86 16.38 0.52
N ILE A 105 9.18 15.96 -0.71
CA ILE A 105 8.78 16.65 -1.94
C ILE A 105 7.25 16.70 -2.06
N THR A 106 6.59 15.57 -1.91
CA THR A 106 5.13 15.47 -2.07
C THR A 106 4.40 16.17 -0.92
N GLY A 107 4.90 16.06 0.31
CA GLY A 107 4.41 16.83 1.45
C GLY A 107 4.52 18.34 1.26
N HIS A 108 5.47 18.82 0.47
CA HIS A 108 5.54 20.23 0.08
C HIS A 108 4.57 20.58 -1.06
N ILE A 109 4.59 19.82 -2.17
CA ILE A 109 3.78 20.07 -3.37
C ILE A 109 2.28 20.03 -3.06
N PHE A 110 1.84 19.04 -2.28
CA PHE A 110 0.41 18.82 -2.01
C PHE A 110 -0.20 19.79 -1.00
N ARG A 111 0.57 20.76 -0.47
CA ARG A 111 -0.01 21.88 0.29
C ARG A 111 -0.99 22.70 -0.54
N GLN A 112 -0.79 22.74 -1.85
CA GLN A 112 -1.68 23.36 -2.82
C GLN A 112 -2.43 22.29 -3.62
N ALA A 113 -2.90 21.21 -2.96
CA ALA A 113 -3.57 20.09 -3.62
C ALA A 113 -4.71 20.53 -4.55
N GLU A 114 -5.42 21.61 -4.24
CA GLU A 114 -6.49 22.15 -5.08
C GLU A 114 -6.04 22.61 -6.47
N ALA A 115 -4.81 23.10 -6.60
CA ALA A 115 -4.26 23.44 -7.92
C ALA A 115 -4.11 22.19 -8.79
N ILE A 116 -3.81 21.04 -8.18
CA ILE A 116 -3.66 19.75 -8.86
C ILE A 116 -5.01 19.22 -9.32
N ALA A 117 -6.10 19.47 -8.58
CA ALA A 117 -7.46 19.04 -8.95
C ALA A 117 -7.88 19.55 -10.34
N LYS A 118 -7.40 20.73 -10.76
CA LYS A 118 -7.66 21.29 -12.10
C LYS A 118 -7.12 20.40 -13.24
N TYR A 119 -6.06 19.64 -12.96
CA TYR A 119 -5.40 18.75 -13.92
C TYR A 119 -5.86 17.30 -13.82
N LYS A 120 -7.06 17.03 -13.26
CA LYS A 120 -7.59 15.68 -13.04
C LYS A 120 -7.44 14.74 -14.24
N TYR A 121 -7.78 15.19 -15.46
CA TYR A 121 -7.69 14.36 -16.67
C TYR A 121 -6.24 14.03 -17.03
N VAL A 122 -5.31 14.96 -16.80
CA VAL A 122 -3.88 14.69 -16.97
C VAL A 122 -3.44 13.62 -15.97
N CYS A 123 -3.84 13.72 -14.70
CA CYS A 123 -3.57 12.66 -13.72
C CYS A 123 -4.13 11.30 -14.16
N GLY A 124 -5.41 11.24 -14.56
CA GLY A 124 -6.05 10.00 -15.02
C GLY A 124 -5.35 9.40 -16.25
N LEU A 125 -5.04 10.22 -17.25
CA LEU A 125 -4.32 9.81 -18.45
C LEU A 125 -2.89 9.34 -18.14
N THR A 126 -2.19 9.99 -17.23
CA THR A 126 -0.87 9.54 -16.76
C THR A 126 -0.97 8.17 -16.09
N GLY A 127 -1.99 7.94 -15.26
CA GLY A 127 -2.25 6.63 -14.65
C GLY A 127 -2.48 5.55 -15.70
N ILE A 128 -3.30 5.82 -16.71
CA ILE A 128 -3.51 4.92 -17.85
C ILE A 128 -2.20 4.70 -18.63
N ALA A 129 -1.47 5.77 -18.93
CA ALA A 129 -0.23 5.70 -19.71
C ALA A 129 0.82 4.82 -19.00
N LEU A 130 0.92 4.90 -17.67
CA LEU A 130 1.77 4.01 -16.88
C LEU A 130 1.33 2.54 -17.00
N LEU A 131 0.04 2.24 -17.00
CA LEU A 131 -0.45 0.88 -17.23
C LEU A 131 -0.23 0.40 -18.68
N VAL A 132 -0.35 1.29 -19.68
CA VAL A 132 -0.03 0.97 -21.08
C VAL A 132 1.46 0.63 -21.19
N LEU A 133 2.32 1.44 -20.56
CA LEU A 133 3.76 1.25 -20.54
C LEU A 133 4.14 -0.13 -20.00
N THR A 134 3.46 -0.59 -18.94
CA THR A 134 3.65 -1.94 -18.40
C THR A 134 3.24 -3.02 -19.40
N ILE A 135 2.14 -2.83 -20.15
CA ILE A 135 1.70 -3.82 -21.15
C ILE A 135 2.70 -3.91 -22.31
N THR A 136 3.27 -2.79 -22.74
CA THR A 136 4.16 -2.75 -23.91
C THR A 136 5.59 -3.14 -23.57
N LEU A 137 6.17 -2.59 -22.50
CA LEU A 137 7.57 -2.77 -22.11
C LEU A 137 7.77 -3.71 -20.90
N GLY A 138 6.68 -4.21 -20.32
CA GLY A 138 6.77 -5.08 -19.16
C GLY A 138 7.40 -6.44 -19.47
N VAL A 139 8.07 -7.01 -18.49
CA VAL A 139 8.61 -8.37 -18.51
C VAL A 139 7.69 -9.30 -17.71
N ASP A 140 7.61 -10.56 -18.13
CA ASP A 140 6.86 -11.60 -17.42
C ASP A 140 7.76 -12.19 -16.32
N ILE A 141 7.34 -12.05 -15.07
CA ILE A 141 8.00 -12.64 -13.90
C ILE A 141 6.92 -13.39 -13.10
N GLY A 142 7.09 -14.70 -12.96
CA GLY A 142 6.15 -15.54 -12.22
C GLY A 142 4.75 -15.63 -12.84
N GLY A 143 4.62 -15.39 -14.16
CA GLY A 143 3.35 -15.42 -14.89
C GLY A 143 2.62 -14.08 -14.94
N ASN A 144 3.17 -13.04 -14.30
CA ASN A 144 2.62 -11.69 -14.26
C ASN A 144 3.50 -10.72 -15.06
N LYS A 145 2.86 -9.95 -15.96
CA LYS A 145 3.53 -8.93 -16.78
C LYS A 145 3.35 -7.55 -16.15
N ASN A 146 4.03 -7.31 -15.03
CA ASN A 146 3.88 -6.06 -14.26
C ASN A 146 5.19 -5.29 -13.98
N TRP A 147 6.36 -5.84 -14.31
CA TRP A 147 7.66 -5.21 -14.06
C TRP A 147 8.25 -4.60 -15.32
N VAL A 148 8.85 -3.41 -15.21
CA VAL A 148 9.68 -2.80 -16.25
C VAL A 148 11.13 -2.74 -15.75
N ILE A 149 12.06 -3.28 -16.54
CA ILE A 149 13.48 -3.33 -16.18
C ILE A 149 14.24 -2.29 -17.02
N LEU A 150 14.81 -1.29 -16.35
CA LEU A 150 15.65 -0.25 -16.95
C LEU A 150 17.08 -0.40 -16.40
N GLY A 151 17.87 -1.25 -17.04
CA GLY A 151 19.23 -1.58 -16.59
C GLY A 151 19.22 -2.15 -15.17
N PRO A 152 19.88 -1.51 -14.18
CA PRO A 152 19.91 -2.00 -12.80
C PRO A 152 18.61 -1.74 -12.02
N VAL A 153 17.71 -0.91 -12.55
CA VAL A 153 16.49 -0.50 -11.86
C VAL A 153 15.30 -1.34 -12.30
N ARG A 154 14.65 -2.00 -11.32
CA ARG A 154 13.36 -2.67 -11.51
C ARG A 154 12.26 -1.78 -10.98
N PHE A 155 11.31 -1.46 -11.83
CA PHE A 155 10.23 -0.52 -11.52
C PHE A 155 8.88 -1.13 -11.91
N GLN A 156 7.89 -0.98 -11.03
CA GLN A 156 6.51 -1.41 -11.24
C GLN A 156 5.63 -0.18 -11.46
N PRO A 157 5.24 0.15 -12.70
CA PRO A 157 4.45 1.35 -12.98
C PRO A 157 3.06 1.37 -12.33
N SER A 158 2.46 0.20 -12.07
CA SER A 158 1.16 0.10 -11.40
C SER A 158 1.18 0.70 -9.99
N GLU A 159 2.30 0.60 -9.26
CA GLU A 159 2.45 1.22 -7.94
C GLU A 159 2.31 2.75 -7.96
N PHE A 160 2.64 3.40 -9.09
CA PHE A 160 2.46 4.85 -9.25
C PHE A 160 1.12 5.18 -9.90
N ALA A 161 0.65 4.35 -10.83
CA ALA A 161 -0.63 4.51 -11.50
C ALA A 161 -1.80 4.59 -10.51
N LYS A 162 -1.77 3.82 -9.41
CA LYS A 162 -2.82 3.85 -8.37
C LYS A 162 -2.98 5.24 -7.75
N LEU A 163 -1.88 5.96 -7.50
CA LEU A 163 -1.92 7.30 -6.92
C LEU A 163 -2.54 8.31 -7.88
N PHE A 164 -2.15 8.26 -9.16
CA PHE A 164 -2.70 9.11 -10.21
C PHE A 164 -4.19 8.86 -10.46
N ILE A 165 -4.62 7.60 -10.40
CA ILE A 165 -6.03 7.23 -10.56
C ILE A 165 -6.85 7.69 -9.36
N ILE A 166 -6.34 7.57 -8.11
CA ILE A 166 -7.02 8.13 -6.93
C ILE A 166 -7.13 9.65 -7.03
N LEU A 167 -6.10 10.34 -7.51
CA LEU A 167 -6.14 11.79 -7.73
C LEU A 167 -7.23 12.18 -8.73
N PHE A 168 -7.31 11.47 -9.85
CA PHE A 168 -8.39 11.65 -10.82
C PHE A 168 -9.76 11.39 -10.18
N LEU A 169 -9.92 10.27 -9.47
CA LEU A 169 -11.19 9.87 -8.86
C LEU A 169 -11.64 10.91 -7.84
N ALA A 170 -10.75 11.36 -6.95
CA ALA A 170 -11.05 12.37 -5.96
C ALA A 170 -11.53 13.68 -6.60
N ALA A 171 -10.82 14.18 -7.61
CA ALA A 171 -11.16 15.44 -8.30
C ALA A 171 -12.44 15.32 -9.14
N TYR A 172 -12.61 14.20 -9.85
CA TYR A 172 -13.79 13.96 -10.67
C TYR A 172 -15.05 13.81 -9.82
N LEU A 173 -14.97 13.04 -8.73
CA LEU A 173 -16.07 12.81 -7.81
C LEU A 173 -16.41 14.08 -7.02
N SER A 174 -15.43 14.88 -6.60
CA SER A 174 -15.69 16.14 -5.88
C SER A 174 -16.45 17.17 -6.72
N GLU A 175 -16.12 17.31 -8.00
CA GLU A 175 -16.83 18.25 -8.89
C GLU A 175 -18.26 17.82 -9.22
N ARG A 176 -18.50 16.50 -9.21
CA ARG A 176 -19.79 15.92 -9.60
C ARG A 176 -20.62 15.45 -8.41
N GLN A 177 -20.18 15.73 -7.18
CA GLN A 177 -20.82 15.26 -5.94
C GLN A 177 -22.32 15.61 -5.91
N GLN A 178 -22.68 16.88 -6.17
CA GLN A 178 -24.09 17.32 -6.18
C GLN A 178 -24.90 16.60 -7.27
N LEU A 179 -24.31 16.32 -8.43
CA LEU A 179 -25.00 15.61 -9.52
C LEU A 179 -25.19 14.13 -9.21
N LEU A 180 -24.23 13.48 -8.55
CA LEU A 180 -24.34 12.08 -8.10
C LEU A 180 -25.40 11.90 -7.00
N THR A 181 -25.63 12.94 -6.20
CA THR A 181 -26.62 12.94 -5.10
C THR A 181 -28.02 13.36 -5.53
N PHE A 182 -28.20 14.20 -6.58
CA PHE A 182 -29.52 14.73 -6.97
C PHE A 182 -30.00 14.31 -8.38
N ALA A 183 -29.11 14.07 -9.36
CA ALA A 183 -29.50 13.79 -10.75
C ALA A 183 -29.73 12.28 -11.00
N THR A 184 -30.83 11.77 -10.47
CA THR A 184 -31.08 10.32 -10.39
C THR A 184 -32.37 9.93 -11.06
N LYS A 185 -32.29 8.98 -11.98
CA LYS A 185 -33.46 8.42 -12.63
C LYS A 185 -33.80 7.11 -11.92
N HIS A 186 -35.03 6.98 -11.47
CA HIS A 186 -35.52 5.76 -10.86
C HIS A 186 -35.79 4.73 -11.96
N TYR A 187 -35.06 3.61 -11.94
CA TYR A 187 -35.34 2.45 -12.77
C TYR A 187 -35.76 1.31 -11.82
N GLY A 188 -37.03 1.30 -11.40
CA GLY A 188 -37.54 0.33 -10.43
C GLY A 188 -36.93 0.52 -9.02
N PRO A 189 -36.52 -0.54 -8.31
CA PRO A 189 -35.90 -0.44 -6.98
C PRO A 189 -34.47 0.12 -6.99
N PHE A 190 -33.88 0.32 -8.18
CA PHE A 190 -32.52 0.83 -8.34
C PHE A 190 -32.51 2.28 -8.81
N THR A 191 -31.79 3.10 -8.04
CA THR A 191 -31.54 4.51 -8.34
C THR A 191 -30.24 4.64 -9.13
N LEU A 192 -30.35 4.76 -10.46
CA LEU A 192 -29.19 4.93 -11.33
C LEU A 192 -29.07 6.41 -11.77
N PRO A 193 -27.88 7.00 -11.73
CA PRO A 193 -27.65 8.33 -12.27
C PRO A 193 -27.80 8.38 -13.77
N HIS A 194 -27.87 9.60 -14.28
CA HIS A 194 -27.84 9.82 -15.72
C HIS A 194 -26.53 9.26 -16.33
N PRO A 195 -26.60 8.41 -17.39
CA PRO A 195 -25.45 7.71 -17.96
C PRO A 195 -24.27 8.62 -18.33
N ARG A 196 -24.55 9.86 -18.76
CA ARG A 196 -23.53 10.86 -19.14
C ARG A 196 -22.57 11.24 -18.00
N PHE A 197 -22.97 11.11 -16.73
CA PHE A 197 -22.12 11.49 -15.58
C PHE A 197 -21.33 10.31 -15.02
N ILE A 198 -21.79 9.09 -15.23
CA ILE A 198 -21.07 7.88 -14.85
C ILE A 198 -20.13 7.43 -15.97
N ALA A 199 -20.43 7.73 -17.24
CA ALA A 199 -19.70 7.20 -18.38
C ALA A 199 -18.18 7.45 -18.32
N PRO A 200 -17.65 8.63 -17.98
CA PRO A 200 -16.20 8.83 -17.88
C PRO A 200 -15.57 8.04 -16.72
N LEU A 201 -16.29 7.90 -15.60
CA LEU A 201 -15.87 7.10 -14.46
C LEU A 201 -15.81 5.61 -14.81
N LEU A 202 -16.88 5.08 -15.42
CA LEU A 202 -16.94 3.69 -15.90
C LEU A 202 -15.97 3.42 -17.04
N ALA A 203 -15.72 4.39 -17.92
CA ALA A 203 -14.75 4.24 -19.00
C ALA A 203 -13.34 4.13 -18.44
N LEU A 204 -12.94 5.04 -17.54
CA LEU A 204 -11.63 4.96 -16.90
C LEU A 204 -11.49 3.67 -16.09
N TRP A 205 -12.49 3.37 -15.26
CA TRP A 205 -12.47 2.17 -14.42
C TRP A 205 -12.47 0.88 -15.27
N GLY A 206 -13.31 0.79 -16.30
CA GLY A 206 -13.35 -0.36 -17.19
C GLY A 206 -12.04 -0.54 -17.96
N LEU A 207 -11.44 0.57 -18.40
CA LEU A 207 -10.13 0.55 -19.07
C LEU A 207 -9.04 0.07 -18.11
N THR A 208 -8.98 0.60 -16.87
CA THR A 208 -7.96 0.17 -15.90
C THR A 208 -8.13 -1.28 -15.51
N MET A 209 -9.36 -1.77 -15.30
CA MET A 209 -9.65 -3.19 -15.06
C MET A 209 -9.21 -4.07 -16.23
N MET A 210 -9.58 -3.69 -17.46
CA MET A 210 -9.18 -4.43 -18.66
C MET A 210 -7.65 -4.56 -18.76
N MET A 211 -6.93 -3.46 -18.52
CA MET A 211 -5.48 -3.44 -18.58
C MET A 211 -4.83 -4.32 -17.51
N LEU A 212 -5.33 -4.29 -16.27
CA LEU A 212 -4.81 -5.12 -15.18
C LEU A 212 -5.08 -6.62 -15.41
N ILE A 213 -6.23 -6.96 -15.99
CA ILE A 213 -6.53 -8.33 -16.40
C ILE A 213 -5.56 -8.80 -17.50
N VAL A 214 -5.27 -7.94 -18.49
CA VAL A 214 -4.27 -8.23 -19.54
C VAL A 214 -2.87 -8.42 -18.96
N GLN A 215 -2.51 -7.66 -17.92
CA GLN A 215 -1.24 -7.82 -17.18
C GLN A 215 -1.21 -9.08 -16.29
N ARG A 216 -2.35 -9.76 -16.11
CA ARG A 216 -2.57 -10.87 -15.15
C ARG A 216 -2.36 -10.47 -13.68
N ASP A 217 -2.51 -9.18 -13.38
CA ASP A 217 -2.33 -8.62 -12.03
C ASP A 217 -3.68 -8.47 -11.31
N LEU A 218 -4.22 -9.61 -10.87
CA LEU A 218 -5.54 -9.68 -10.24
C LEU A 218 -5.57 -9.04 -8.84
N GLY A 219 -4.44 -9.06 -8.14
CA GLY A 219 -4.30 -8.40 -6.85
C GLY A 219 -4.47 -6.89 -6.98
N SER A 220 -3.78 -6.28 -7.94
CA SER A 220 -3.97 -4.87 -8.28
C SER A 220 -5.38 -4.61 -8.81
N ALA A 221 -5.94 -5.49 -9.65
CA ALA A 221 -7.32 -5.31 -10.13
C ALA A 221 -8.33 -5.23 -8.96
N LEU A 222 -8.24 -6.14 -7.99
CA LEU A 222 -9.09 -6.14 -6.79
C LEU A 222 -8.88 -4.88 -5.94
N LEU A 223 -7.63 -4.45 -5.77
CA LEU A 223 -7.28 -3.23 -5.04
C LEU A 223 -7.92 -1.98 -5.67
N TYR A 224 -7.74 -1.80 -6.98
CA TYR A 224 -8.26 -0.64 -7.70
C TYR A 224 -9.79 -0.67 -7.77
N PHE A 225 -10.38 -1.85 -7.93
CA PHE A 225 -11.81 -2.04 -7.88
C PHE A 225 -12.38 -1.61 -6.52
N GLY A 226 -11.87 -2.19 -5.43
CA GLY A 226 -12.33 -1.89 -4.07
C GLY A 226 -12.20 -0.40 -3.74
N THR A 227 -11.04 0.20 -4.04
CA THR A 227 -10.83 1.64 -3.79
C THR A 227 -11.81 2.50 -4.58
N THR A 228 -12.05 2.19 -5.86
CA THR A 228 -12.99 2.96 -6.70
C THR A 228 -14.42 2.89 -6.16
N VAL A 229 -14.88 1.69 -5.79
CA VAL A 229 -16.24 1.47 -5.27
C VAL A 229 -16.45 2.22 -3.95
N ILE A 230 -15.50 2.12 -3.03
CA ILE A 230 -15.63 2.78 -1.72
C ILE A 230 -15.53 4.31 -1.89
N MET A 231 -14.64 4.83 -2.74
CA MET A 231 -14.61 6.28 -3.04
C MET A 231 -15.90 6.78 -3.69
N ALA A 232 -16.48 6.00 -4.61
CA ALA A 232 -17.77 6.32 -5.21
C ALA A 232 -18.89 6.33 -4.16
N TYR A 233 -18.86 5.42 -3.20
CA TYR A 233 -19.78 5.43 -2.05
C TYR A 233 -19.56 6.66 -1.17
N MET A 234 -18.32 7.00 -0.83
CA MET A 234 -17.99 8.20 -0.04
C MET A 234 -18.50 9.49 -0.70
N ALA A 235 -18.38 9.59 -2.02
CA ALA A 235 -18.83 10.78 -2.76
C ALA A 235 -20.36 10.84 -2.89
N SER A 236 -21.01 9.70 -3.09
CA SER A 236 -22.44 9.66 -3.44
C SER A 236 -23.39 9.40 -2.26
N GLY A 237 -22.90 8.77 -1.19
CA GLY A 237 -23.70 8.35 -0.03
C GLY A 237 -24.73 7.25 -0.31
N ARG A 238 -24.67 6.59 -1.48
CA ARG A 238 -25.71 5.64 -1.91
C ARG A 238 -25.22 4.21 -2.00
N LEU A 239 -25.91 3.34 -1.27
CA LEU A 239 -25.61 1.92 -1.23
C LEU A 239 -25.91 1.19 -2.56
N SER A 240 -26.77 1.76 -3.41
CA SER A 240 -27.11 1.19 -4.72
C SER A 240 -25.88 1.03 -5.64
N TYR A 241 -24.93 1.96 -5.60
CA TYR A 241 -23.68 1.83 -6.37
C TYR A 241 -22.81 0.68 -5.89
N VAL A 242 -22.75 0.48 -4.57
CA VAL A 242 -21.97 -0.61 -3.97
C VAL A 242 -22.59 -1.94 -4.36
N VAL A 243 -23.92 -2.08 -4.27
CA VAL A 243 -24.64 -3.30 -4.67
C VAL A 243 -24.45 -3.60 -6.16
N LEU A 244 -24.58 -2.58 -7.02
CA LEU A 244 -24.33 -2.74 -8.46
C LEU A 244 -22.89 -3.16 -8.73
N ALA A 245 -21.92 -2.52 -8.10
CA ALA A 245 -20.51 -2.85 -8.25
C ALA A 245 -20.20 -4.27 -7.76
N LEU A 246 -20.78 -4.70 -6.64
CA LEU A 246 -20.66 -6.07 -6.16
C LEU A 246 -21.24 -7.07 -7.17
N GLY A 247 -22.39 -6.76 -7.79
CA GLY A 247 -22.94 -7.55 -8.90
C GLY A 247 -21.94 -7.67 -10.06
N LEU A 248 -21.36 -6.56 -10.51
CA LEU A 248 -20.32 -6.55 -11.55
C LEU A 248 -19.06 -7.31 -11.14
N PHE A 249 -18.67 -7.24 -9.86
CA PHE A 249 -17.54 -7.98 -9.31
C PHE A 249 -17.75 -9.48 -9.37
N PHE A 250 -18.93 -9.98 -8.97
CA PHE A 250 -19.22 -11.41 -9.05
C PHE A 250 -19.25 -11.89 -10.50
N VAL A 251 -19.88 -11.14 -11.40
CA VAL A 251 -19.89 -11.47 -12.83
C VAL A 251 -18.46 -11.49 -13.39
N GLY A 252 -17.66 -10.45 -13.12
CA GLY A 252 -16.27 -10.38 -13.54
C GLY A 252 -15.40 -11.49 -12.95
N SER A 253 -15.61 -11.84 -11.68
CA SER A 253 -14.87 -12.93 -11.01
C SER A 253 -15.21 -14.30 -11.62
N ILE A 254 -16.48 -14.57 -11.90
CA ILE A 254 -16.91 -15.79 -12.60
C ILE A 254 -16.30 -15.84 -14.00
N MET A 255 -16.35 -14.74 -14.75
CA MET A 255 -15.71 -14.66 -16.07
C MET A 255 -14.21 -14.91 -15.98
N CYS A 256 -13.52 -14.30 -15.02
CA CYS A 256 -12.08 -14.53 -14.82
C CYS A 256 -11.78 -15.98 -14.46
N TYR A 257 -12.58 -16.60 -13.59
CA TYR A 257 -12.44 -18.02 -13.25
C TYR A 257 -12.57 -18.93 -14.47
N LEU A 258 -13.53 -18.64 -15.35
CA LEU A 258 -13.76 -19.44 -16.57
C LEU A 258 -12.68 -19.21 -17.64
N LEU A 259 -12.17 -17.98 -17.77
CA LEU A 259 -11.26 -17.60 -18.85
C LEU A 259 -9.78 -17.81 -18.52
N PHE A 260 -9.41 -17.83 -17.23
CA PHE A 260 -8.02 -17.83 -16.81
C PHE A 260 -7.67 -19.02 -15.89
N PRO A 261 -6.91 -20.01 -16.38
CA PRO A 261 -6.53 -21.18 -15.59
C PRO A 261 -5.77 -20.84 -14.29
N HIS A 262 -4.95 -19.78 -14.29
CA HIS A 262 -4.21 -19.37 -13.10
C HIS A 262 -5.12 -18.90 -11.95
N VAL A 263 -6.33 -18.39 -12.26
CA VAL A 263 -7.34 -18.02 -11.25
C VAL A 263 -7.89 -19.26 -10.57
N GLN A 264 -8.19 -20.30 -11.36
CA GLN A 264 -8.68 -21.58 -10.87
C GLN A 264 -7.67 -22.18 -9.89
N VAL A 265 -6.39 -22.22 -10.28
CA VAL A 265 -5.31 -22.72 -9.43
C VAL A 265 -5.22 -21.96 -8.10
N ARG A 266 -5.31 -20.62 -8.12
CA ARG A 266 -5.28 -19.82 -6.88
C ARG A 266 -6.49 -20.08 -5.97
N LEU A 267 -7.67 -20.30 -6.54
CA LEU A 267 -8.87 -20.64 -5.78
C LEU A 267 -8.81 -22.06 -5.21
N ASP A 268 -8.32 -23.03 -5.99
CA ASP A 268 -8.14 -24.41 -5.54
C ASP A 268 -7.15 -24.50 -4.38
N ILE A 269 -6.01 -23.81 -4.50
CA ILE A 269 -5.01 -23.68 -3.42
C ILE A 269 -5.64 -23.02 -2.18
N TRP A 270 -6.46 -21.98 -2.37
CA TRP A 270 -7.12 -21.31 -1.25
C TRP A 270 -8.15 -22.22 -0.55
N LEU A 271 -8.95 -22.97 -1.30
CA LEU A 271 -9.96 -23.87 -0.71
C LEU A 271 -9.30 -25.08 -0.03
N ASN A 272 -8.43 -25.79 -0.74
CA ASN A 272 -7.76 -26.98 -0.23
C ASN A 272 -6.25 -27.01 -0.57
N PRO A 273 -5.41 -26.26 0.18
CA PRO A 273 -3.97 -26.25 -0.03
C PRO A 273 -3.32 -27.61 0.29
N TRP A 274 -3.98 -28.44 1.10
CA TRP A 274 -3.49 -29.75 1.51
C TRP A 274 -3.60 -30.83 0.42
N ALA A 275 -4.25 -30.53 -0.70
CA ALA A 275 -4.30 -31.43 -1.85
C ALA A 275 -2.95 -31.55 -2.57
N ASP A 276 -2.10 -30.52 -2.46
CA ASP A 276 -0.79 -30.45 -3.13
C ASP A 276 0.21 -29.61 -2.28
N PRO A 277 0.50 -30.03 -1.04
CA PRO A 277 1.24 -29.23 -0.07
C PRO A 277 2.72 -29.05 -0.44
N ASP A 278 3.29 -29.95 -1.23
CA ASP A 278 4.68 -29.90 -1.68
C ASP A 278 4.83 -29.30 -3.09
N GLY A 279 3.71 -29.09 -3.81
CA GLY A 279 3.68 -28.54 -5.16
C GLY A 279 3.16 -27.12 -5.19
N ARG A 280 2.02 -26.90 -5.85
CA ARG A 280 1.50 -25.56 -6.14
C ARG A 280 1.05 -24.78 -4.90
N ALA A 281 0.68 -25.48 -3.83
CA ALA A 281 0.25 -24.85 -2.58
C ALA A 281 1.40 -24.61 -1.59
N TYR A 282 2.63 -24.99 -1.93
CA TYR A 282 3.78 -25.01 -1.02
C TYR A 282 3.98 -23.70 -0.25
N GLN A 283 3.98 -22.56 -0.93
CA GLN A 283 4.16 -21.25 -0.27
C GLN A 283 3.10 -20.95 0.80
N ILE A 284 1.82 -21.28 0.52
CA ILE A 284 0.72 -21.07 1.46
C ILE A 284 0.77 -22.08 2.60
N VAL A 285 1.11 -23.34 2.34
CA VAL A 285 1.23 -24.34 3.41
C VAL A 285 2.37 -23.98 4.36
N GLN A 286 3.53 -23.59 3.83
CA GLN A 286 4.65 -23.16 4.64
C GLN A 286 4.36 -21.86 5.40
N SER A 287 3.59 -20.92 4.84
CA SER A 287 3.16 -19.74 5.59
C SER A 287 2.28 -20.10 6.78
N LEU A 288 1.36 -21.05 6.63
CA LEU A 288 0.52 -21.54 7.73
C LEU A 288 1.33 -22.24 8.84
N PHE A 289 2.36 -23.02 8.48
CA PHE A 289 3.27 -23.58 9.47
C PHE A 289 4.09 -22.50 10.19
N ALA A 290 4.56 -21.48 9.47
CA ALA A 290 5.27 -20.32 10.04
C ALA A 290 4.41 -19.55 11.05
N PHE A 291 3.11 -19.34 10.77
CA PHE A 291 2.18 -18.77 11.75
C PHE A 291 2.00 -19.67 12.98
N GLY A 292 1.99 -20.99 12.79
CA GLY A 292 1.87 -21.96 13.89
C GLY A 292 3.11 -22.04 14.78
N SER A 293 4.31 -21.97 14.20
CA SER A 293 5.59 -22.08 14.93
C SER A 293 5.93 -20.82 15.73
N GLY A 294 5.46 -19.64 15.30
CA GLY A 294 5.80 -18.37 15.95
C GLY A 294 5.19 -18.16 17.33
N GLY A 295 4.08 -18.82 17.68
CA GLY A 295 3.44 -18.64 18.99
C GLY A 295 3.16 -17.17 19.35
N ILE A 296 3.23 -16.82 20.64
CA ILE A 296 2.91 -15.45 21.10
C ILE A 296 4.08 -14.47 20.88
N LEU A 297 5.30 -14.88 21.23
CA LEU A 297 6.48 -14.00 21.25
C LEU A 297 7.46 -14.22 20.07
N GLY A 298 7.18 -15.20 19.22
CA GLY A 298 8.07 -15.59 18.13
C GLY A 298 9.00 -16.72 18.54
N SER A 299 9.58 -17.38 17.54
CA SER A 299 10.73 -18.26 17.74
C SER A 299 12.00 -17.48 18.16
N GLY A 300 11.99 -16.16 17.99
CA GLY A 300 13.13 -15.28 18.15
C GLY A 300 13.72 -14.91 16.79
N LEU A 301 14.08 -13.63 16.62
CA LEU A 301 14.77 -13.13 15.43
C LEU A 301 16.02 -13.98 15.21
N THR A 302 16.20 -14.47 13.99
CA THR A 302 17.26 -15.39 13.58
C THR A 302 17.15 -16.87 13.96
N TYR A 303 16.14 -17.26 14.73
CA TYR A 303 15.94 -18.65 15.19
C TYR A 303 14.82 -19.40 14.45
N GLY A 304 14.07 -18.72 13.57
CA GLY A 304 13.08 -19.36 12.69
C GLY A 304 13.69 -19.90 11.38
N TYR A 305 12.86 -20.56 10.59
CA TYR A 305 13.20 -21.08 9.27
C TYR A 305 12.39 -20.45 8.12
N PRO A 306 12.17 -19.11 8.08
CA PRO A 306 11.30 -18.49 7.09
C PRO A 306 11.77 -18.65 5.63
N ASN A 307 13.06 -18.96 5.42
CA ASN A 307 13.65 -19.18 4.11
C ASN A 307 13.13 -20.45 3.41
N VAL A 308 12.36 -21.31 4.09
CA VAL A 308 11.68 -22.45 3.45
C VAL A 308 10.57 -21.97 2.51
N ILE A 309 10.04 -20.76 2.70
CA ILE A 309 9.06 -20.13 1.82
C ILE A 309 9.80 -19.44 0.66
N PRO A 310 9.59 -19.85 -0.61
CA PRO A 310 10.18 -19.20 -1.76
C PRO A 310 9.74 -17.74 -1.87
N GLU A 311 10.66 -16.85 -2.23
CA GLU A 311 10.40 -15.41 -2.38
C GLU A 311 9.79 -14.73 -1.13
N VAL A 312 10.06 -15.29 0.07
CA VAL A 312 9.50 -14.82 1.35
C VAL A 312 9.72 -13.34 1.65
N HIS A 313 10.78 -12.73 1.13
CA HIS A 313 11.08 -11.31 1.31
C HIS A 313 10.12 -10.37 0.54
N THR A 314 9.28 -10.90 -0.35
CA THR A 314 8.31 -10.14 -1.16
C THR A 314 6.90 -10.20 -0.53
N ASP A 315 5.99 -10.98 -1.07
CA ASP A 315 4.58 -11.07 -0.67
C ASP A 315 4.35 -11.90 0.61
N PHE A 316 5.27 -12.82 0.95
CA PHE A 316 5.18 -13.65 2.17
C PHE A 316 5.94 -13.11 3.40
N ILE A 317 6.45 -11.87 3.36
CA ILE A 317 7.33 -11.36 4.44
C ILE A 317 6.62 -11.30 5.79
N PHE A 318 5.30 -11.14 5.77
CA PHE A 318 4.48 -11.17 6.97
C PHE A 318 4.47 -12.53 7.67
N ALA A 319 4.58 -13.64 6.92
CA ALA A 319 4.72 -14.97 7.50
C ALA A 319 6.06 -15.12 8.24
N ALA A 320 7.15 -14.58 7.69
CA ALA A 320 8.45 -14.55 8.36
C ALA A 320 8.43 -13.69 9.64
N ILE A 321 7.74 -12.55 9.60
CA ILE A 321 7.51 -11.71 10.79
C ILE A 321 6.74 -12.49 11.84
N ALA A 322 5.70 -13.23 11.44
CA ALA A 322 4.90 -14.00 12.38
C ALA A 322 5.64 -15.18 12.99
N GLU A 323 6.50 -15.85 12.24
CA GLU A 323 7.36 -16.92 12.76
C GLU A 323 8.39 -16.38 13.76
N GLU A 324 9.20 -15.40 13.35
CA GLU A 324 10.35 -14.97 14.17
C GLU A 324 9.97 -13.98 15.28
N LEU A 325 8.95 -13.13 15.08
CA LEU A 325 8.48 -12.13 16.06
C LEU A 325 7.12 -12.47 16.70
N GLY A 326 6.49 -13.56 16.26
CA GLY A 326 5.26 -14.08 16.86
C GLY A 326 4.02 -13.25 16.60
N LEU A 327 2.97 -13.58 17.34
CA LEU A 327 1.74 -12.79 17.41
C LEU A 327 2.02 -11.35 17.85
N ALA A 328 2.94 -11.14 18.80
CA ALA A 328 3.28 -9.81 19.31
C ALA A 328 3.86 -8.89 18.21
N GLY A 329 4.83 -9.38 17.43
CA GLY A 329 5.39 -8.62 16.30
C GLY A 329 4.37 -8.40 15.18
N SER A 330 3.61 -9.45 14.84
CA SER A 330 2.54 -9.37 13.84
C SER A 330 1.47 -8.35 14.22
N ALA A 331 1.04 -8.36 15.49
CA ALA A 331 0.08 -7.41 16.03
C ALA A 331 0.64 -5.98 16.03
N ALA A 332 1.91 -5.78 16.37
CA ALA A 332 2.53 -4.46 16.31
C ALA A 332 2.52 -3.89 14.88
N VAL A 333 2.81 -4.72 13.87
CA VAL A 333 2.72 -4.35 12.45
C VAL A 333 1.28 -3.99 12.07
N ILE A 334 0.31 -4.83 12.39
CA ILE A 334 -1.11 -4.57 12.10
C ILE A 334 -1.59 -3.28 12.77
N ILE A 335 -1.26 -3.09 14.06
CA ILE A 335 -1.62 -1.88 14.82
C ILE A 335 -1.00 -0.64 14.17
N ALA A 336 0.25 -0.69 13.72
CA ALA A 336 0.88 0.43 13.02
C ALA A 336 0.12 0.80 11.73
N TYR A 337 -0.32 -0.17 10.93
CA TYR A 337 -1.19 0.11 9.76
C TYR A 337 -2.55 0.66 10.16
N ILE A 338 -3.21 0.10 11.18
CA ILE A 338 -4.49 0.61 11.69
C ILE A 338 -4.31 2.08 12.10
N LEU A 339 -3.23 2.43 12.79
CA LEU A 339 -2.94 3.80 13.18
C LEU A 339 -2.70 4.71 11.96
N ILE A 340 -1.96 4.27 10.93
CA ILE A 340 -1.79 5.03 9.68
C ILE A 340 -3.14 5.28 9.01
N VAL A 341 -3.96 4.24 8.87
CA VAL A 341 -5.29 4.31 8.24
C VAL A 341 -6.22 5.22 9.05
N TYR A 342 -6.24 5.09 10.38
CA TYR A 342 -6.99 5.97 11.27
C TYR A 342 -6.60 7.44 11.10
N ARG A 343 -5.29 7.71 11.03
CA ARG A 343 -4.75 9.07 10.84
C ARG A 343 -5.11 9.62 9.46
N ALA A 344 -5.08 8.78 8.44
CA ALA A 344 -5.50 9.14 7.08
C ALA A 344 -7.00 9.49 7.01
N PHE A 345 -7.87 8.69 7.63
CA PHE A 345 -9.30 9.01 7.73
C PHE A 345 -9.56 10.24 8.58
N ARG A 346 -8.82 10.44 9.68
CA ARG A 346 -8.91 11.68 10.46
C ARG A 346 -8.59 12.89 9.59
N ALA A 347 -7.51 12.84 8.82
CA ALA A 347 -7.15 13.90 7.88
C ALA A 347 -8.26 14.15 6.84
N ALA A 348 -8.90 13.08 6.34
CA ALA A 348 -10.04 13.19 5.43
C ALA A 348 -11.24 13.91 6.06
N LEU A 349 -11.63 13.54 7.29
CA LEU A 349 -12.77 14.11 8.01
C LEU A 349 -12.56 15.58 8.38
N THR A 350 -11.32 16.01 8.57
CA THR A 350 -10.97 17.40 8.92
C THR A 350 -10.52 18.24 7.71
N ALA A 351 -10.57 17.67 6.50
CA ALA A 351 -10.10 18.33 5.30
C ALA A 351 -10.98 19.54 4.93
N ALA A 352 -10.36 20.61 4.44
CA ALA A 352 -11.06 21.86 4.13
C ALA A 352 -12.01 21.77 2.92
N THR A 353 -11.73 20.88 1.95
CA THR A 353 -12.51 20.80 0.70
C THR A 353 -12.90 19.39 0.34
N ALA A 354 -13.99 19.24 -0.43
CA ALA A 354 -14.49 17.93 -0.85
C ALA A 354 -13.44 17.12 -1.64
N PHE A 355 -12.61 17.79 -2.45
CA PHE A 355 -11.49 17.15 -3.15
C PHE A 355 -10.47 16.56 -2.17
N THR A 356 -9.99 17.36 -1.21
CA THR A 356 -8.97 16.92 -0.25
C THR A 356 -9.52 15.86 0.71
N MET A 357 -10.80 15.94 1.09
CA MET A 357 -11.52 14.91 1.82
C MET A 357 -11.53 13.57 1.05
N LEU A 358 -11.97 13.58 -0.21
CA LEU A 358 -12.03 12.37 -1.03
C LEU A 358 -10.63 11.83 -1.36
N LEU A 359 -9.65 12.69 -1.56
CA LEU A 359 -8.27 12.29 -1.79
C LEU A 359 -7.69 11.57 -0.57
N ALA A 360 -7.75 12.19 0.63
CA ALA A 360 -7.26 11.57 1.85
C ALA A 360 -8.02 10.28 2.19
N GLY A 361 -9.34 10.26 2.00
CA GLY A 361 -10.16 9.06 2.17
C GLY A 361 -9.78 7.94 1.20
N GLY A 362 -9.57 8.27 -0.07
CA GLY A 362 -9.11 7.33 -1.10
C GLY A 362 -7.73 6.74 -0.79
N LEU A 363 -6.78 7.56 -0.35
CA LEU A 363 -5.45 7.10 0.08
C LEU A 363 -5.51 6.23 1.35
N ALA A 364 -6.42 6.54 2.28
CA ALA A 364 -6.68 5.72 3.47
C ALA A 364 -7.20 4.34 3.09
N ILE A 365 -8.21 4.29 2.21
CA ILE A 365 -8.81 3.04 1.71
C ILE A 365 -7.78 2.23 0.92
N LEU A 366 -6.99 2.88 0.07
CA LEU A 366 -5.95 2.20 -0.69
C LEU A 366 -4.97 1.49 0.24
N THR A 367 -4.48 2.18 1.26
CA THR A 367 -3.57 1.62 2.26
C THR A 367 -4.23 0.48 3.03
N ALA A 368 -5.48 0.67 3.48
CA ALA A 368 -6.24 -0.33 4.23
C ALA A 368 -6.48 -1.60 3.42
N LEU A 369 -6.98 -1.46 2.19
CA LEU A 369 -7.24 -2.59 1.30
C LEU A 369 -5.95 -3.29 0.91
N GLN A 370 -4.88 -2.57 0.58
CA GLN A 370 -3.61 -3.20 0.19
C GLN A 370 -3.07 -4.06 1.33
N THR A 371 -3.00 -3.52 2.55
CA THR A 371 -2.56 -4.24 3.74
C THR A 371 -3.49 -5.42 4.06
N PHE A 372 -4.81 -5.23 3.98
CA PHE A 372 -5.78 -6.30 4.26
C PHE A 372 -5.70 -7.44 3.25
N LEU A 373 -5.60 -7.13 1.95
CA LEU A 373 -5.54 -8.13 0.89
C LEU A 373 -4.28 -8.99 0.97
N ILE A 374 -3.12 -8.40 1.27
CA ILE A 374 -1.87 -9.16 1.38
C ILE A 374 -1.82 -10.00 2.65
N ILE A 375 -2.14 -9.42 3.82
CA ILE A 375 -2.17 -10.16 5.09
C ILE A 375 -3.24 -11.25 5.04
N GLY A 376 -4.42 -10.94 4.50
CA GLY A 376 -5.48 -11.91 4.28
C GLY A 376 -5.07 -13.04 3.33
N GLY A 377 -4.32 -12.74 2.28
CA GLY A 377 -3.78 -13.73 1.34
C GLY A 377 -2.82 -14.72 2.01
N VAL A 378 -1.80 -14.21 2.71
CA VAL A 378 -0.77 -15.08 3.33
C VAL A 378 -1.30 -15.89 4.51
N THR A 379 -2.35 -15.42 5.17
CA THR A 379 -3.05 -16.13 6.27
C THR A 379 -4.14 -17.09 5.78
N LYS A 380 -4.33 -17.25 4.45
CA LYS A 380 -5.40 -18.03 3.83
C LYS A 380 -6.83 -17.50 4.13
N PHE A 381 -6.97 -16.29 4.68
CA PHE A 381 -8.28 -15.65 4.85
C PHE A 381 -8.89 -15.27 3.49
N LEU A 382 -8.05 -14.87 2.54
CA LEU A 382 -8.40 -14.59 1.14
C LEU A 382 -7.48 -15.39 0.20
N PRO A 383 -7.86 -15.55 -1.08
CA PRO A 383 -6.95 -16.07 -2.10
C PRO A 383 -5.70 -15.20 -2.24
N LEU A 384 -4.55 -15.83 -2.50
CA LEU A 384 -3.28 -15.12 -2.66
C LEU A 384 -3.32 -14.15 -3.87
N THR A 385 -3.01 -12.88 -3.61
CA THR A 385 -3.09 -11.81 -4.62
C THR A 385 -1.73 -11.47 -5.24
N GLY A 386 -0.61 -11.66 -4.52
CA GLY A 386 0.74 -11.40 -5.01
C GLY A 386 1.12 -9.90 -5.04
N ILE A 387 0.50 -9.09 -4.18
CA ILE A 387 0.83 -7.66 -4.01
C ILE A 387 1.81 -7.48 -2.84
N THR A 388 2.58 -6.41 -2.84
CA THR A 388 3.53 -6.12 -1.76
C THR A 388 2.84 -5.57 -0.52
N LEU A 389 3.38 -5.92 0.66
CA LEU A 389 3.01 -5.30 1.92
C LEU A 389 3.69 -3.92 2.02
N PRO A 390 2.93 -2.79 2.02
CA PRO A 390 3.48 -1.44 1.87
C PRO A 390 4.51 -1.12 2.95
N LEU A 391 5.66 -0.52 2.61
CA LEU A 391 6.71 -0.15 3.57
C LEU A 391 7.48 -1.32 4.23
N ILE A 392 7.04 -2.58 4.12
CA ILE A 392 7.72 -3.73 4.73
C ILE A 392 8.38 -4.62 3.67
N SER A 393 7.60 -5.09 2.70
CA SER A 393 8.08 -6.00 1.66
C SER A 393 9.21 -5.40 0.83
N TYR A 394 10.07 -6.27 0.31
CA TYR A 394 11.00 -5.87 -0.73
C TYR A 394 10.23 -5.43 -1.97
N GLY A 395 10.53 -4.21 -2.45
CA GLY A 395 9.82 -3.61 -3.57
C GLY A 395 10.06 -2.11 -3.65
N GLY A 396 11.03 -1.71 -4.47
CA GLY A 396 11.44 -0.30 -4.57
C GLY A 396 10.33 0.66 -4.98
N SER A 397 9.57 0.30 -6.02
CA SER A 397 8.41 1.08 -6.47
C SER A 397 7.34 1.21 -5.39
N SER A 398 7.05 0.12 -4.68
CA SER A 398 6.05 0.12 -3.61
C SER A 398 6.48 0.95 -2.41
N MET A 399 7.76 0.90 -2.04
CA MET A 399 8.34 1.72 -0.99
C MET A 399 8.18 3.22 -1.33
N VAL A 400 8.64 3.62 -2.52
CA VAL A 400 8.56 5.03 -2.96
C VAL A 400 7.12 5.49 -3.09
N SER A 401 6.23 4.71 -3.71
CA SER A 401 4.81 5.08 -3.85
C SER A 401 4.11 5.21 -2.50
N SER A 402 4.46 4.38 -1.52
CA SER A 402 3.90 4.45 -0.17
C SER A 402 4.32 5.73 0.54
N PHE A 403 5.59 6.14 0.41
CA PHE A 403 6.05 7.42 0.96
C PHE A 403 5.47 8.63 0.23
N ILE A 404 5.26 8.56 -1.09
CA ILE A 404 4.52 9.59 -1.84
C ILE A 404 3.09 9.74 -1.29
N LEU A 405 2.39 8.61 -1.10
CA LEU A 405 1.03 8.59 -0.53
C LEU A 405 1.01 9.24 0.86
N LEU A 406 1.98 8.90 1.72
CA LEU A 406 2.07 9.46 3.07
C LEU A 406 2.42 10.95 3.04
N GLY A 407 3.23 11.40 2.08
CA GLY A 407 3.53 12.83 1.90
C GLY A 407 2.30 13.62 1.49
N MET A 408 1.46 13.08 0.58
CA MET A 408 0.17 13.67 0.26
C MET A 408 -0.74 13.77 1.49
N LEU A 409 -0.84 12.70 2.29
CA LEU A 409 -1.63 12.69 3.53
C LEU A 409 -1.10 13.69 4.57
N PHE A 410 0.22 13.81 4.71
CA PHE A 410 0.84 14.79 5.58
C PHE A 410 0.43 16.21 5.20
N ALA A 411 0.50 16.56 3.91
CA ALA A 411 0.09 17.87 3.42
C ALA A 411 -1.41 18.15 3.64
N ILE A 412 -2.28 17.16 3.43
CA ILE A 412 -3.73 17.34 3.66
C ILE A 412 -4.02 17.49 5.16
N SER A 413 -3.29 16.79 6.03
CA SER A 413 -3.44 16.91 7.48
C SER A 413 -3.06 18.28 8.04
N GLU A 414 -2.26 19.06 7.31
CA GLU A 414 -1.97 20.46 7.66
C GLU A 414 -3.17 21.37 7.43
N ALA A 415 -3.88 21.20 6.31
CA ALA A 415 -4.90 22.10 5.79
C ALA A 415 -6.26 22.00 6.54
N THR A 416 -6.23 21.67 7.82
CA THR A 416 -7.42 21.48 8.64
C THR A 416 -8.07 22.82 8.99
N VAL A 417 -9.40 22.89 8.88
CA VAL A 417 -10.18 24.06 9.32
C VAL A 417 -10.02 24.18 10.84
N PRO A 418 -9.57 25.32 11.38
CA PRO A 418 -9.56 25.49 12.83
C PRO A 418 -10.99 25.36 13.34
N HIS A 419 -11.24 24.40 14.23
CA HIS A 419 -12.48 24.39 15.01
C HIS A 419 -12.57 25.74 15.74
N GLU A 420 -13.58 26.55 15.40
CA GLU A 420 -13.98 27.68 16.24
C GLU A 420 -14.18 27.14 17.66
N LYS A 421 -13.44 27.74 18.60
CA LYS A 421 -13.56 27.46 20.03
C LYS A 421 -14.71 28.24 20.62
#